data_AF-A0AAP0JI17-F1
#
_entry.id   AF-A0AAP0JI17-F1
#
_cell.length_a   1.000
_cell.length_b   1.000
_cell.length_c   1.000
_cell.angle_alpha   90.00
_cell.angle_beta   90.00
_cell.angle_gamma   90.00
#
_symmetry.space_group_name_H-M   'P 1'
#
loop_
_entity.id
_entity.type
_entity.pdbx_description
1 polymer ?
#
loop_
_entity_poly.entity_id
_entity_poly.type
_entity_poly.pdbx_seq_one_letter_code
_entity_poly.pdbx_strand_id
1 'polypeptide(L)'
;MAIGLINNTIIKPPASSKATLPTLVPLTIFDKAAFDLHVAVLYAFRPPMPSNEVMKEALSKVLAHFPHLAGRFTTDGRGRTCIALNNAGVRVSETYLPTTLAEQLPFEPSKDVNHLLPPIEGIEELLQIQLNRYACGGLVIGQTAHHRVSDGQSMSAFFVAWAKLVRGLDVEPLPYHDRLAVSVPRNPPIVEFDHRSIEFKKTDVPDTPVPLSSIQNLSINFTNEFINKLKAKVVNENQTGCRRYSTFECLLAHVWKKVTQARELKYDEWTQVRVAVNGRARMKPPVPMEFFGNLVLWAYPKLMVKEVLHESHAYIAKKIHDAVTKVDHKYFQSFIDFGEVASVDEEEEELEATAPEIGNTLCPNLEVDSWMRFQFHELDFGGEALALSTLQTFLWKAC
;
A
#
# COMPACT_ATOMS: atom_id res chain seq x y z
N MET A 1 10.66 25.43 -10.08
CA MET A 1 9.63 25.52 -11.14
C MET A 1 8.41 26.22 -10.57
N ALA A 2 7.84 27.20 -11.26
CA ALA A 2 6.58 27.80 -10.84
C ALA A 2 5.43 26.87 -11.25
N ILE A 3 4.76 26.28 -10.27
CA ILE A 3 3.57 25.44 -10.48
C ILE A 3 2.37 26.35 -10.32
N GLY A 4 1.61 26.51 -11.39
CA GLY A 4 0.37 27.27 -11.33
C GLY A 4 -0.74 26.37 -10.81
N LEU A 5 -1.25 26.62 -9.61
CA LEU A 5 -2.54 26.06 -9.20
C LEU A 5 -3.62 26.69 -10.08
N ILE A 6 -4.31 25.87 -10.86
CA ILE A 6 -5.41 26.30 -11.73
C ILE A 6 -6.71 26.32 -10.94
N ASN A 7 -6.98 25.22 -10.22
CA ASN A 7 -8.26 25.01 -9.55
C ASN A 7 -8.12 24.00 -8.41
N ASN A 8 -9.04 24.07 -7.45
CA ASN A 8 -9.14 23.12 -6.34
C ASN A 8 -10.63 22.90 -6.02
N THR A 9 -11.13 21.69 -6.24
CA THR A 9 -12.56 21.37 -6.18
C THR A 9 -12.85 20.08 -5.45
N ILE A 10 -14.05 19.97 -4.89
CA ILE A 10 -14.55 18.72 -4.34
C ILE A 10 -15.40 18.01 -5.40
N ILE A 11 -14.98 16.81 -5.80
CA ILE A 11 -15.71 15.94 -6.71
C ILE A 11 -16.51 14.92 -5.89
N LYS A 12 -17.82 14.94 -6.07
CA LYS A 12 -18.77 14.04 -5.40
C LYS A 12 -19.24 12.96 -6.36
N PRO A 13 -19.70 11.80 -5.87
CA PRO A 13 -20.42 10.84 -6.70
C PRO A 13 -21.72 11.46 -7.25
N PRO A 14 -22.27 10.95 -8.37
CA PRO A 14 -23.55 11.37 -8.92
C PRO A 14 -24.69 11.33 -7.90
N ALA A 15 -25.54 12.34 -7.90
CA ALA A 15 -26.67 12.48 -6.96
C ALA A 15 -27.68 11.31 -7.02
N SER A 16 -27.71 10.57 -8.13
CA SER A 16 -28.58 9.39 -8.33
C SER A 16 -28.04 8.11 -7.67
N SER A 17 -26.83 8.12 -7.12
CA SER A 17 -26.26 6.97 -6.42
C SER A 17 -27.01 6.74 -5.10
N LYS A 18 -27.98 5.81 -5.10
CA LYS A 18 -28.64 5.35 -3.88
C LYS A 18 -27.66 4.46 -3.13
N ALA A 19 -27.31 4.82 -1.89
CA ALA A 19 -26.49 3.96 -1.04
C ALA A 19 -27.29 2.71 -0.67
N THR A 20 -26.82 1.54 -1.12
CA THR A 20 -27.25 0.22 -0.62
C THR A 20 -26.47 -0.21 0.61
N LEU A 21 -25.35 0.49 0.90
CA LEU A 21 -24.48 0.23 2.04
C LEU A 21 -24.97 0.96 3.30
N PRO A 22 -24.61 0.47 4.49
CA PRO A 22 -24.80 1.21 5.74
C PRO A 22 -24.19 2.61 5.64
N THR A 23 -24.89 3.62 6.18
CA THR A 23 -24.38 5.01 6.20
C THR A 23 -23.09 5.14 7.01
N LEU A 24 -22.85 4.21 7.93
CA LEU A 24 -21.68 4.19 8.81
C LEU A 24 -21.05 2.80 8.79
N VAL A 25 -19.77 2.72 8.43
CA VAL A 25 -19.02 1.47 8.28
C VAL A 25 -17.87 1.44 9.29
N PRO A 26 -17.95 0.59 10.34
CA PRO A 26 -16.85 0.45 11.30
C PRO A 26 -15.57 -0.07 10.65
N LEU A 27 -14.42 0.37 11.16
CA LEU A 27 -13.14 -0.20 10.76
C LEU A 27 -13.02 -1.65 11.22
N THR A 28 -12.57 -2.53 10.32
CA THR A 28 -12.21 -3.92 10.69
C THR A 28 -10.89 -3.94 11.46
N ILE A 29 -10.56 -5.07 12.08
CA ILE A 29 -9.25 -5.22 12.74
C ILE A 29 -8.07 -5.08 11.75
N PHE A 30 -8.27 -5.42 10.48
CA PHE A 30 -7.27 -5.20 9.42
C PHE A 30 -7.09 -3.73 9.08
N ASP A 31 -8.19 -2.96 9.07
CA ASP A 31 -8.14 -1.52 8.86
C ASP A 31 -7.45 -0.82 10.05
N LYS A 32 -7.68 -1.27 11.28
CA LYS A 32 -7.00 -0.77 12.48
C LYS A 32 -5.50 -1.08 12.48
N ALA A 33 -5.09 -2.24 11.98
CA ALA A 33 -3.69 -2.62 11.88
C ALA A 33 -2.94 -1.93 10.73
N ALA A 34 -3.67 -1.42 9.73
CA ALA A 34 -3.06 -0.62 8.67
C ALA A 34 -2.50 0.69 9.22
N PHE A 35 -1.56 1.29 8.48
CA PHE A 35 -0.96 2.56 8.86
C PHE A 35 -2.03 3.67 9.01
N ASP A 36 -1.94 4.46 10.07
CA ASP A 36 -2.83 5.61 10.28
C ASP A 36 -2.28 6.87 9.61
N LEU A 37 -2.16 6.82 8.28
CA LEU A 37 -1.60 7.90 7.47
C LEU A 37 -2.13 7.87 6.04
N HIS A 38 -1.93 8.98 5.33
CA HIS A 38 -2.13 9.03 3.88
C HIS A 38 -0.90 8.52 3.13
N VAL A 39 -1.11 7.52 2.28
CA VAL A 39 -0.09 7.01 1.36
C VAL A 39 -0.08 7.86 0.09
N ALA A 40 1.08 8.39 -0.25
CA ALA A 40 1.29 9.22 -1.44
C ALA A 40 1.83 8.40 -2.61
N VAL A 41 1.23 8.57 -3.80
CA VAL A 41 1.61 7.84 -5.02
C VAL A 41 1.50 8.75 -6.23
N LEU A 42 2.45 8.62 -7.16
CA LEU A 42 2.45 9.33 -8.43
C LEU A 42 2.26 8.35 -9.59
N TYR A 43 1.59 8.81 -10.65
CA TYR A 43 1.47 8.10 -11.92
C TYR A 43 1.76 9.06 -13.06
N ALA A 44 2.64 8.69 -13.99
CA ALA A 44 3.01 9.53 -15.12
C ALA A 44 2.48 8.96 -16.44
N PHE A 45 1.99 9.83 -17.31
CA PHE A 45 1.42 9.46 -18.59
C PHE A 45 1.95 10.37 -19.69
N ARG A 46 2.43 9.76 -20.78
CA ARG A 46 2.87 10.51 -21.95
C ARG A 46 1.68 11.17 -22.64
N PRO A 47 1.90 12.31 -23.31
CA PRO A 47 0.89 12.89 -24.17
C PRO A 47 0.51 11.95 -25.34
N PRO A 48 -0.70 12.09 -25.91
CA PRO A 48 -1.78 12.96 -25.44
C PRO A 48 -2.56 12.33 -24.28
N MET A 49 -3.14 13.16 -23.42
CA MET A 49 -3.99 12.73 -22.31
C MET A 49 -5.35 13.44 -22.35
N PRO A 50 -6.46 12.79 -21.96
CA PRO A 50 -7.79 13.41 -21.93
C PRO A 50 -7.81 14.69 -21.11
N SER A 51 -8.78 15.59 -21.33
CA SER A 51 -8.87 16.85 -20.58
C SER A 51 -9.19 16.63 -19.09
N ASN A 52 -8.95 17.64 -18.25
CA ASN A 52 -9.28 17.53 -16.82
C ASN A 52 -10.79 17.36 -16.57
N GLU A 53 -11.63 17.91 -17.44
CA GLU A 53 -13.09 17.76 -17.38
C GLU A 53 -13.49 16.29 -17.54
N VAL A 54 -12.94 15.60 -18.54
CA VAL A 54 -13.17 14.16 -18.74
C VAL A 54 -12.69 13.35 -17.54
N MET A 55 -11.50 13.65 -17.04
CA MET A 55 -10.93 12.98 -15.86
C MET A 55 -11.82 13.17 -14.62
N LYS A 56 -12.29 14.39 -14.35
CA LYS A 56 -13.15 14.72 -13.20
C LYS A 56 -14.56 14.13 -13.34
N GLU A 57 -15.13 14.12 -14.55
CA GLU A 57 -16.45 13.51 -14.79
C GLU A 57 -16.41 12.00 -14.55
N ALA A 58 -15.40 11.32 -15.09
CA ALA A 58 -15.20 9.89 -14.83
C ALA A 58 -14.88 9.61 -13.35
N LEU A 59 -14.17 10.52 -12.67
CA LEU A 59 -13.91 10.40 -11.23
C LEU A 59 -15.21 10.50 -10.43
N SER A 60 -16.10 11.44 -10.77
CA SER A 60 -17.43 11.51 -10.15
C SER A 60 -18.15 10.17 -10.32
N LYS A 61 -18.23 9.65 -11.54
CA LYS A 61 -18.88 8.36 -11.85
C LYS A 61 -18.25 7.19 -11.09
N VAL A 62 -16.92 7.08 -11.06
CA VAL A 62 -16.25 5.94 -10.39
C VAL A 62 -16.49 5.96 -8.89
N LEU A 63 -16.61 7.13 -8.25
CA LEU A 63 -16.88 7.24 -6.82
C LEU A 63 -18.22 6.63 -6.41
N ALA A 64 -19.19 6.48 -7.33
CA ALA A 64 -20.41 5.73 -7.05
C ALA A 64 -20.13 4.24 -6.77
N HIS A 65 -19.09 3.68 -7.37
CA HIS A 65 -18.63 2.30 -7.12
C HIS A 65 -17.71 2.21 -5.91
N PHE A 66 -17.09 3.30 -5.45
CA PHE A 66 -16.14 3.32 -4.33
C PHE A 66 -16.54 4.35 -3.25
N PRO A 67 -17.69 4.18 -2.59
CA PRO A 67 -18.27 5.21 -1.72
C PRO A 67 -17.40 5.53 -0.50
N HIS A 68 -16.60 4.56 -0.02
CA HIS A 68 -15.66 4.74 1.07
C HIS A 68 -14.65 5.88 0.81
N LEU A 69 -14.21 6.06 -0.43
CA LEU A 69 -13.24 7.12 -0.80
C LEU A 69 -13.85 8.52 -0.78
N ALA A 70 -15.17 8.62 -0.96
CA ALA A 70 -15.91 9.88 -0.88
C ALA A 70 -16.46 10.17 0.53
N GLY A 71 -16.17 9.31 1.51
CA GLY A 71 -16.61 9.43 2.89
C GLY A 71 -15.71 10.31 3.76
N ARG A 72 -15.95 10.26 5.08
CA ARG A 72 -15.11 10.87 6.13
C ARG A 72 -14.98 9.93 7.31
N PHE A 73 -13.89 10.00 8.06
CA PHE A 73 -13.86 9.35 9.37
C PHE A 73 -14.81 10.04 10.34
N THR A 74 -15.39 9.25 11.22
CA THR A 74 -16.21 9.69 12.34
C THR A 74 -16.19 8.62 13.43
N THR A 75 -16.85 8.89 14.54
CA THR A 75 -16.95 7.98 15.68
C THR A 75 -18.40 7.60 15.88
N ASP A 76 -18.68 6.32 16.09
CA ASP A 76 -20.04 5.86 16.38
C ASP A 76 -20.43 6.08 17.86
N GLY A 77 -21.67 5.74 18.22
CA GLY A 77 -22.17 5.89 19.59
C GLY A 77 -21.49 4.99 20.62
N ARG A 78 -20.53 4.13 20.22
CA ARG A 78 -19.72 3.27 21.08
C ARG A 78 -18.26 3.69 21.13
N GLY A 79 -17.89 4.84 20.55
CA GLY A 79 -16.50 5.30 20.52
C GLY A 79 -15.65 4.71 19.38
N ARG A 80 -16.22 3.89 18.49
CA ARG A 80 -15.45 3.21 17.44
C ARG A 80 -15.25 4.11 16.23
N THR A 81 -14.02 4.19 15.73
CA THR A 81 -13.71 4.83 14.45
C THR A 81 -14.42 4.11 13.29
N CYS A 82 -15.14 4.89 12.50
CA CYS A 82 -15.95 4.44 11.39
C CYS A 82 -15.75 5.34 10.16
N ILE A 83 -16.06 4.82 8.98
CA ILE A 83 -16.15 5.57 7.73
C ILE A 83 -17.62 5.94 7.53
N ALA A 84 -17.94 7.23 7.59
CA ALA A 84 -19.25 7.74 7.18
C ALA A 84 -19.32 7.81 5.65
N LEU A 85 -20.23 7.04 5.05
CA LEU A 85 -20.52 7.06 3.61
C LEU A 85 -21.44 8.25 3.27
N ASN A 86 -20.95 9.46 3.52
CA ASN A 86 -21.72 10.71 3.44
C ASN A 86 -21.61 11.42 2.08
N ASN A 87 -20.90 10.84 1.11
CA ASN A 87 -20.65 11.43 -0.20
C ASN A 87 -20.08 12.86 -0.13
N ALA A 88 -19.30 13.18 0.91
CA ALA A 88 -18.63 14.47 1.06
C ALA A 88 -17.70 14.75 -0.13
N GLY A 89 -17.14 13.70 -0.75
CA GLY A 89 -16.39 13.77 -1.99
C GLY A 89 -14.87 13.78 -1.79
N VAL A 90 -14.17 13.81 -2.91
CA VAL A 90 -12.71 13.76 -3.05
C VAL A 90 -12.20 15.12 -3.49
N ARG A 91 -11.10 15.58 -2.90
CA ARG A 91 -10.45 16.83 -3.32
C ARG A 91 -9.62 16.61 -4.58
N VAL A 92 -9.82 17.48 -5.56
CA VAL A 92 -9.08 17.48 -6.83
C VAL A 92 -8.44 18.84 -7.04
N SER A 93 -7.11 18.84 -7.04
CA SER A 93 -6.29 20.00 -7.40
C SER A 93 -5.82 19.87 -8.84
N GLU A 94 -5.91 20.96 -9.60
CA GLU A 94 -5.47 21.03 -11.00
C GLU A 94 -4.28 21.97 -11.07
N THR A 95 -3.16 21.52 -11.63
CA THR A 95 -1.94 22.32 -11.75
C THR A 95 -1.40 22.30 -13.18
N TYR A 96 -0.64 23.34 -13.51
CA TYR A 96 0.07 23.44 -14.78
C TYR A 96 1.56 23.65 -14.57
N LEU A 97 2.36 22.91 -15.33
CA LEU A 97 3.80 22.97 -15.37
C LEU A 97 4.25 23.43 -16.77
N PRO A 98 4.90 24.60 -16.88
CA PRO A 98 5.37 25.17 -18.15
C PRO A 98 6.68 24.51 -18.62
N THR A 99 6.79 23.18 -18.50
CA THR A 99 7.91 22.33 -18.94
C THR A 99 7.35 21.06 -19.58
N THR A 100 8.21 20.24 -20.19
CA THR A 100 7.80 18.94 -20.74
C THR A 100 8.01 17.82 -19.74
N LEU A 101 7.19 16.77 -19.80
CA LEU A 101 7.35 15.62 -18.91
C LEU A 101 8.71 14.92 -19.12
N ALA A 102 9.23 14.93 -20.36
CA ALA A 102 10.53 14.35 -20.68
C ALA A 102 11.69 15.09 -20.00
N GLU A 103 11.59 16.40 -19.77
CA GLU A 103 12.61 17.18 -19.06
C GLU A 103 12.68 16.86 -17.57
N GLN A 104 11.59 16.35 -16.96
CA GLN A 104 11.54 16.02 -15.53
C GLN A 104 11.80 14.52 -15.26
N LEU A 105 11.84 13.68 -16.30
CA LEU A 105 12.04 12.25 -16.14
C LEU A 105 13.52 11.84 -16.26
N PRO A 106 13.97 10.84 -15.48
CA PRO A 106 13.23 10.14 -14.42
C PRO A 106 13.08 11.03 -13.17
N PHE A 107 11.97 10.89 -12.45
CA PHE A 107 11.79 11.62 -11.20
C PHE A 107 12.84 11.20 -10.16
N GLU A 108 13.47 12.17 -9.50
CA GLU A 108 14.23 11.91 -8.28
C GLU A 108 13.27 11.79 -7.08
N PRO A 109 13.18 10.61 -6.42
CA PRO A 109 12.13 10.38 -5.41
C PRO A 109 12.25 11.23 -4.12
N SER A 110 13.30 12.04 -3.95
CA SER A 110 13.52 12.87 -2.75
C SER A 110 13.44 14.38 -2.99
N LYS A 111 13.45 14.87 -4.24
CA LYS A 111 13.51 16.32 -4.53
C LYS A 111 12.43 16.82 -5.48
N ASP A 112 12.02 16.00 -6.46
CA ASP A 112 11.27 16.50 -7.62
C ASP A 112 9.77 16.18 -7.61
N VAL A 113 9.25 15.62 -6.51
CA VAL A 113 7.93 14.98 -6.51
C VAL A 113 6.94 15.51 -5.46
N ASN A 114 7.40 16.11 -4.36
CA ASN A 114 6.52 16.63 -3.30
C ASN A 114 5.45 17.59 -3.84
N HIS A 115 5.85 18.43 -4.79
CA HIS A 115 4.97 19.44 -5.37
C HIS A 115 3.94 18.87 -6.36
N LEU A 116 4.10 17.60 -6.77
CA LEU A 116 3.17 16.88 -7.64
C LEU A 116 2.11 16.11 -6.85
N LEU A 117 2.23 16.09 -5.52
CA LEU A 117 1.38 15.36 -4.60
C LEU A 117 0.48 16.32 -3.79
N PRO A 118 -0.77 15.91 -3.51
CA PRO A 118 -1.57 16.55 -2.48
C PRO A 118 -0.89 16.51 -1.09
N PRO A 119 -1.30 17.37 -0.14
CA PRO A 119 -0.82 17.26 1.24
C PRO A 119 -1.23 15.92 1.89
N ILE A 120 -0.56 15.56 2.98
CA ILE A 120 -0.81 14.33 3.76
C ILE A 120 -1.29 14.57 5.20
N GLU A 121 -1.17 15.79 5.73
CA GLU A 121 -1.53 16.15 7.09
C GLU A 121 -2.62 17.23 7.14
N GLY A 122 -3.44 17.22 8.20
CA GLY A 122 -4.48 18.23 8.42
C GLY A 122 -5.64 18.16 7.42
N ILE A 123 -5.96 16.96 6.94
CA ILE A 123 -6.90 16.74 5.84
C ILE A 123 -8.04 15.83 6.30
N GLU A 124 -9.27 16.24 6.01
CA GLU A 124 -10.47 15.44 6.28
C GLU A 124 -10.77 14.42 5.15
N GLU A 125 -10.36 14.73 3.93
CA GLU A 125 -10.57 13.86 2.77
C GLU A 125 -9.83 12.53 2.90
N LEU A 126 -10.54 11.43 2.65
CA LEU A 126 -9.95 10.08 2.65
C LEU A 126 -9.15 9.78 1.37
N LEU A 127 -9.40 10.53 0.30
CA LEU A 127 -8.65 10.51 -0.95
C LEU A 127 -8.52 11.95 -1.48
N GLN A 128 -7.35 12.26 -2.01
CA GLN A 128 -7.08 13.47 -2.78
C GLN A 128 -6.36 13.12 -4.07
N ILE A 129 -6.63 13.90 -5.11
CA ILE A 129 -6.02 13.76 -6.43
C ILE A 129 -5.46 15.11 -6.86
N GLN A 130 -4.27 15.11 -7.44
CA GLN A 130 -3.67 16.26 -8.11
C GLN A 130 -3.39 15.93 -9.57
N LEU A 131 -4.01 16.67 -10.48
CA LEU A 131 -3.81 16.56 -11.92
C LEU A 131 -2.76 17.58 -12.36
N ASN A 132 -1.53 17.12 -12.60
CA ASN A 132 -0.39 17.96 -13.00
C ASN A 132 -0.20 17.93 -14.52
N ARG A 133 -0.64 18.98 -15.22
CA ARG A 133 -0.54 19.10 -16.67
C ARG A 133 0.77 19.73 -17.11
N TYR A 134 1.45 19.08 -18.04
CA TYR A 134 2.68 19.59 -18.64
C TYR A 134 2.41 20.31 -19.96
N ALA A 135 3.28 21.23 -20.36
CA ALA A 135 3.17 21.99 -21.61
C ALA A 135 3.13 21.09 -22.86
N CYS A 136 3.74 19.89 -22.79
CA CYS A 136 3.71 18.90 -23.87
C CYS A 136 2.40 18.09 -23.95
N GLY A 137 1.42 18.35 -23.07
CA GLY A 137 0.18 17.57 -22.97
C GLY A 137 0.28 16.30 -22.10
N GLY A 138 1.45 16.06 -21.48
CA GLY A 138 1.62 14.97 -20.52
C GLY A 138 0.86 15.23 -19.22
N LEU A 139 0.58 14.16 -18.47
CA LEU A 139 -0.13 14.23 -17.20
C LEU A 139 0.64 13.45 -16.13
N VAL A 140 0.81 14.07 -14.97
CA VAL A 140 1.17 13.35 -13.74
C VAL A 140 0.00 13.41 -12.78
N ILE A 141 -0.50 12.26 -12.36
CA ILE A 141 -1.54 12.13 -11.33
C ILE A 141 -0.83 11.87 -10.01
N GLY A 142 -0.86 12.84 -9.10
CA GLY A 142 -0.52 12.63 -7.71
C GLY A 142 -1.75 12.26 -6.91
N GLN A 143 -1.60 11.35 -5.95
CA GLN A 143 -2.67 11.00 -5.04
C GLN A 143 -2.16 10.88 -3.62
N THR A 144 -3.05 11.16 -2.66
CA THR A 144 -2.88 10.76 -1.27
C THR A 144 -4.16 10.10 -0.79
N ALA A 145 -4.06 8.90 -0.23
CA ALA A 145 -5.21 8.14 0.24
C ALA A 145 -4.95 7.55 1.63
N HIS A 146 -5.93 7.63 2.52
CA HIS A 146 -5.78 7.17 3.89
C HIS A 146 -5.73 5.64 3.96
N HIS A 147 -4.64 5.07 4.50
CA HIS A 147 -4.37 3.64 4.40
C HIS A 147 -5.37 2.78 5.19
N ARG A 148 -5.94 3.29 6.29
CA ARG A 148 -7.05 2.62 7.00
C ARG A 148 -8.33 2.40 6.17
N VAL A 149 -8.49 3.09 5.03
CA VAL A 149 -9.66 2.89 4.16
C VAL A 149 -9.46 1.69 3.24
N SER A 150 -8.24 1.49 2.73
CA SER A 150 -7.99 0.53 1.65
C SER A 150 -6.50 0.19 1.54
N ASP A 151 -6.21 -1.06 1.20
CA ASP A 151 -4.87 -1.50 0.84
C ASP A 151 -4.50 -1.17 -0.62
N GLY A 152 -3.23 -1.41 -0.98
CA GLY A 152 -2.73 -1.14 -2.34
C GLY A 152 -3.45 -1.92 -3.45
N GLN A 153 -3.95 -3.12 -3.15
CA GLN A 153 -4.76 -3.90 -4.11
C GLN A 153 -6.09 -3.18 -4.41
N SER A 154 -6.78 -2.73 -3.37
CA SER A 154 -8.03 -1.98 -3.47
C SER A 154 -7.85 -0.66 -4.22
N MET A 155 -6.78 0.08 -3.90
CA MET A 155 -6.47 1.33 -4.60
C MET A 155 -6.09 1.10 -6.07
N SER A 156 -5.35 0.02 -6.37
CA SER A 156 -5.08 -0.36 -7.76
C SER A 156 -6.36 -0.62 -8.54
N ALA A 157 -7.32 -1.34 -7.97
CA ALA A 157 -8.61 -1.60 -8.62
C ALA A 157 -9.42 -0.30 -8.85
N PHE A 158 -9.40 0.62 -7.89
CA PHE A 158 -10.01 1.94 -8.04
C PHE A 158 -9.43 2.73 -9.23
N PHE A 159 -8.10 2.83 -9.33
CA PHE A 159 -7.45 3.57 -10.43
C PHE A 159 -7.74 2.93 -11.78
N VAL A 160 -7.74 1.59 -11.89
CA VAL A 160 -8.11 0.88 -13.12
C VAL A 160 -9.58 1.12 -13.49
N ALA A 161 -10.49 1.08 -12.52
CA ALA A 161 -11.91 1.39 -12.74
C ALA A 161 -12.12 2.83 -13.20
N TRP A 162 -11.40 3.79 -12.61
CA TRP A 162 -11.45 5.18 -13.02
C TRP A 162 -10.98 5.34 -14.47
N ALA A 163 -9.87 4.68 -14.82
CA ALA A 163 -9.30 4.70 -16.15
C ALA A 163 -10.20 4.04 -17.21
N LYS A 164 -10.91 2.95 -16.85
CA LYS A 164 -11.97 2.36 -17.69
C LYS A 164 -13.06 3.39 -18.00
N LEU A 165 -13.60 4.10 -16.99
CA LEU A 165 -14.65 5.09 -17.20
C LEU A 165 -14.20 6.31 -18.00
N VAL A 166 -12.94 6.75 -17.87
CA VAL A 166 -12.38 7.80 -18.73
C VAL A 166 -12.40 7.39 -20.20
N ARG A 167 -12.21 6.10 -20.49
CA ARG A 167 -12.28 5.53 -21.85
C ARG A 167 -13.70 5.15 -22.28
N GLY A 168 -14.71 5.40 -21.44
CA GLY A 168 -16.11 5.03 -21.73
C GLY A 168 -16.37 3.52 -21.64
N LEU A 169 -15.55 2.77 -20.90
CA LEU A 169 -15.72 1.34 -20.66
C LEU A 169 -16.44 1.08 -19.34
N ASP A 170 -17.15 -0.04 -19.26
CA ASP A 170 -17.83 -0.45 -18.02
C ASP A 170 -16.86 -0.88 -16.92
N VAL A 171 -17.26 -0.65 -15.67
CA VAL A 171 -16.53 -1.11 -14.48
C VAL A 171 -16.99 -2.52 -14.14
N GLU A 172 -16.30 -3.51 -14.72
CA GLU A 172 -16.47 -4.92 -14.38
C GLU A 172 -15.10 -5.59 -14.13
N PRO A 173 -14.99 -6.48 -13.12
CA PRO A 173 -15.99 -6.75 -12.09
C PRO A 173 -16.19 -5.58 -11.11
N LEU A 174 -17.40 -5.45 -10.54
CA LEU A 174 -17.70 -4.42 -9.54
C LEU A 174 -16.98 -4.67 -8.19
N PRO A 175 -16.57 -3.61 -7.48
CA PRO A 175 -15.95 -3.73 -6.17
C PRO A 175 -16.91 -4.32 -5.12
N TYR A 176 -16.36 -5.19 -4.26
CA TYR A 176 -17.07 -5.82 -3.16
C TYR A 176 -16.80 -5.06 -1.84
N HIS A 177 -17.86 -4.63 -1.16
CA HIS A 177 -17.76 -3.67 -0.05
C HIS A 177 -18.13 -4.22 1.32
N ASP A 178 -18.58 -5.47 1.43
CA ASP A 178 -19.04 -6.03 2.69
C ASP A 178 -17.85 -6.45 3.57
N ARG A 179 -17.35 -5.47 4.34
CA ARG A 179 -16.23 -5.62 5.27
C ARG A 179 -16.56 -6.55 6.44
N LEU A 180 -17.82 -6.58 6.87
CA LEU A 180 -18.25 -7.41 8.00
C LEU A 180 -18.28 -8.88 7.60
N ALA A 181 -18.71 -9.20 6.38
CA ALA A 181 -18.67 -10.56 5.85
C ALA A 181 -17.24 -11.09 5.66
N VAL A 182 -16.24 -10.22 5.50
CA VAL A 182 -14.82 -10.60 5.35
C VAL A 182 -14.15 -10.86 6.70
N SER A 183 -14.63 -10.23 7.78
CA SER A 183 -14.01 -10.23 9.10
C SER A 183 -14.92 -10.85 10.17
N VAL A 184 -15.48 -12.03 9.89
CA VAL A 184 -16.38 -12.73 10.82
C VAL A 184 -15.58 -13.55 11.85
N PRO A 185 -15.70 -13.25 13.16
CA PRO A 185 -15.04 -14.03 14.20
C PRO A 185 -15.70 -15.40 14.38
N ARG A 186 -14.91 -16.37 14.88
CA ARG A 186 -15.44 -17.64 15.39
C ARG A 186 -16.27 -17.38 16.66
N ASN A 187 -17.19 -18.29 16.95
CA ASN A 187 -17.96 -18.28 18.19
C ASN A 187 -17.82 -19.64 18.91
N PRO A 188 -17.10 -19.70 20.06
CA PRO A 188 -16.37 -18.59 20.70
C PRO A 188 -15.13 -18.15 19.88
N PRO A 189 -14.64 -16.91 20.05
CA PRO A 189 -13.37 -16.48 19.47
C PRO A 189 -12.20 -17.32 20.01
N ILE A 190 -11.24 -17.69 19.16
CA ILE A 190 -10.06 -18.47 19.53
C ILE A 190 -8.80 -17.72 19.07
N VAL A 191 -8.12 -17.04 19.98
CA VAL A 191 -6.86 -16.36 19.68
C VAL A 191 -5.70 -17.35 19.84
N GLU A 192 -5.06 -17.71 18.73
CA GLU A 192 -4.01 -18.75 18.68
C GLU A 192 -2.59 -18.17 18.59
N PHE A 193 -2.47 -16.87 18.36
CA PHE A 193 -1.18 -16.15 18.25
C PHE A 193 -1.23 -14.86 19.07
N ASP A 194 -0.05 -14.37 19.48
CA ASP A 194 0.09 -13.13 20.25
C ASP A 194 0.00 -11.89 19.35
N HIS A 195 -1.20 -11.64 18.82
CA HIS A 195 -1.44 -10.54 17.90
C HIS A 195 -1.23 -9.17 18.54
N ARG A 196 -1.42 -9.07 19.86
CA ARG A 196 -1.20 -7.83 20.62
C ARG A 196 0.25 -7.37 20.59
N SER A 197 1.21 -8.30 20.52
CA SER A 197 2.65 -7.97 20.48
C SER A 197 3.24 -7.94 19.06
N ILE A 198 2.56 -8.53 18.07
CA ILE A 198 3.07 -8.66 16.69
C ILE A 198 2.50 -7.56 15.80
N GLU A 199 1.17 -7.41 15.77
CA GLU A 199 0.49 -6.42 14.93
C GLU A 199 0.29 -5.09 15.65
N PHE A 200 0.33 -5.07 16.99
CA PHE A 200 0.14 -3.87 17.81
C PHE A 200 1.32 -3.64 18.76
N LYS A 201 1.51 -2.37 19.19
CA LYS A 201 2.48 -1.97 20.20
C LYS A 201 1.78 -1.77 21.53
N LYS A 202 2.49 -2.05 22.63
CA LYS A 202 2.04 -1.78 24.01
C LYS A 202 2.61 -0.46 24.57
N THR A 203 2.90 0.51 23.69
CA THR A 203 3.62 1.79 23.92
C THR A 203 5.07 1.74 24.45
N ASP A 204 5.80 2.82 24.07
CA ASP A 204 7.10 3.35 24.52
C ASP A 204 8.38 2.51 24.38
N VAL A 205 8.75 2.14 23.16
CA VAL A 205 10.18 2.09 22.82
C VAL A 205 10.52 3.43 22.15
N PRO A 206 11.44 4.25 22.70
CA PRO A 206 11.83 5.50 22.08
C PRO A 206 12.45 5.20 20.72
N ASP A 207 11.75 5.55 19.66
CA ASP A 207 12.32 5.51 18.33
C ASP A 207 13.42 6.57 18.26
N THR A 208 14.58 6.22 17.71
CA THR A 208 15.65 7.19 17.47
C THR A 208 15.29 7.94 16.19
N PRO A 209 14.84 9.20 16.27
CA PRO A 209 14.43 9.92 15.09
C PRO A 209 15.70 10.23 14.29
N VAL A 210 15.68 9.91 13.00
CA VAL A 210 16.77 10.30 12.10
C VAL A 210 16.27 11.43 11.22
N PRO A 211 17.03 12.54 11.10
CA PRO A 211 16.64 13.64 10.23
C PRO A 211 16.31 13.14 8.83
N LEU A 212 15.14 13.52 8.30
CA LEU A 212 14.74 13.13 6.94
C LEU A 212 15.77 13.60 5.89
N SER A 213 16.48 14.70 6.18
CA SER A 213 17.56 15.23 5.35
C SER A 213 18.77 14.31 5.23
N SER A 214 18.96 13.35 6.13
CA SER A 214 20.05 12.37 6.06
C SER A 214 19.64 11.06 5.37
N ILE A 215 18.44 11.00 4.76
CA ILE A 215 17.93 9.82 4.06
C ILE A 215 17.82 10.13 2.57
N GLN A 216 18.38 9.26 1.74
CA GLN A 216 18.23 9.35 0.28
C GLN A 216 17.39 8.20 -0.24
N ASN A 217 16.40 8.52 -1.09
CA ASN A 217 15.65 7.52 -1.83
C ASN A 217 16.43 7.11 -3.09
N LEU A 218 16.58 5.79 -3.29
CA LEU A 218 17.27 5.22 -4.45
C LEU A 218 16.28 4.44 -5.32
N SER A 219 16.35 4.66 -6.63
CA SER A 219 15.65 3.82 -7.62
C SER A 219 16.65 2.85 -8.22
N ILE A 220 16.37 1.54 -8.09
CA ILE A 220 17.24 0.47 -8.57
C ILE A 220 16.48 -0.35 -9.61
N ASN A 221 16.98 -0.35 -10.85
CA ASN A 221 16.42 -1.15 -11.93
C ASN A 221 17.07 -2.53 -11.98
N PHE A 222 16.27 -3.58 -11.72
CA PHE A 222 16.68 -4.97 -11.91
C PHE A 222 16.20 -5.46 -13.27
N THR A 223 17.12 -5.60 -14.23
CA THR A 223 16.78 -6.02 -15.60
C THR A 223 16.24 -7.46 -15.63
N ASN A 224 15.46 -7.78 -16.67
CA ASN A 224 14.98 -9.15 -16.89
C ASN A 224 16.13 -10.17 -16.96
N GLU A 225 17.26 -9.79 -17.57
CA GLU A 225 18.46 -10.62 -17.62
C GLU A 225 19.00 -10.90 -16.22
N PHE A 226 19.11 -9.87 -15.37
CA PHE A 226 19.55 -10.02 -13.99
C PHE A 226 18.60 -10.92 -13.20
N ILE A 227 17.29 -10.68 -13.30
CA ILE A 227 16.27 -11.47 -12.61
C ILE A 227 16.33 -12.94 -13.04
N ASN A 228 16.48 -13.21 -14.34
CA ASN A 228 16.60 -14.58 -14.86
C ASN A 228 17.87 -15.27 -14.35
N LYS A 229 19.01 -14.57 -14.34
CA LYS A 229 20.27 -15.06 -13.77
C LYS A 229 20.14 -15.34 -12.27
N LEU A 230 19.48 -14.46 -11.52
CA LEU A 230 19.25 -14.62 -10.08
C LEU A 230 18.37 -15.83 -9.79
N LYS A 231 17.27 -16.02 -10.55
CA LYS A 231 16.39 -17.18 -10.40
C LYS A 231 17.12 -18.48 -10.75
N ALA A 232 17.91 -18.50 -11.83
CA ALA A 232 18.72 -19.66 -12.20
C ALA A 232 19.75 -20.01 -11.11
N LYS A 233 20.41 -19.00 -10.53
CA LYS A 233 21.32 -19.16 -9.40
C LYS A 233 20.63 -19.81 -8.20
N VAL A 234 19.47 -19.28 -7.78
CA VAL A 234 18.69 -19.84 -6.67
C VAL A 234 18.26 -21.28 -6.92
N VAL A 235 17.89 -21.62 -8.16
CA VAL A 235 17.55 -23.01 -8.53
C VAL A 235 18.76 -23.93 -8.41
N ASN A 236 19.94 -23.51 -8.90
CA ASN A 236 21.16 -24.31 -8.85
C ASN A 236 21.70 -24.51 -7.42
N GLU A 237 21.52 -23.51 -6.55
CA GLU A 237 21.88 -23.60 -5.14
C GLU A 237 20.93 -24.50 -4.33
N ASN A 238 19.71 -24.73 -4.83
CA ASN A 238 18.74 -25.57 -4.15
C ASN A 238 19.04 -27.07 -4.38
N GLN A 239 19.93 -27.61 -3.54
CA GLN A 239 20.43 -29.00 -3.59
C GLN A 239 19.32 -30.07 -3.56
N THR A 240 18.11 -29.73 -3.08
CA THR A 240 16.97 -30.66 -3.00
C THR A 240 16.15 -30.75 -4.30
N GLY A 241 16.39 -29.87 -5.28
CA GLY A 241 15.78 -29.88 -6.63
C GLY A 241 14.26 -29.69 -6.72
N CYS A 242 13.52 -29.81 -5.61
CA CYS A 242 12.06 -29.95 -5.65
C CYS A 242 11.26 -28.64 -5.58
N ARG A 243 11.86 -27.51 -5.15
CA ARG A 243 11.12 -26.26 -4.93
C ARG A 243 11.67 -25.08 -5.71
N ARG A 244 10.81 -24.44 -6.50
CA ARG A 244 11.08 -23.17 -7.17
C ARG A 244 10.53 -22.03 -6.32
N TYR A 245 11.34 -21.00 -6.09
CA TYR A 245 10.92 -19.78 -5.41
C TYR A 245 10.44 -18.73 -6.43
N SER A 246 9.54 -17.86 -5.99
CA SER A 246 8.99 -16.77 -6.80
C SER A 246 10.05 -15.71 -7.12
N THR A 247 9.80 -14.90 -8.15
CA THR A 247 10.66 -13.75 -8.47
C THR A 247 10.82 -12.82 -7.27
N PHE A 248 9.73 -12.58 -6.52
CA PHE A 248 9.72 -11.77 -5.31
C PHE A 248 10.67 -12.32 -4.24
N GLU A 249 10.56 -13.62 -3.92
CA GLU A 249 11.41 -14.25 -2.89
C GLU A 249 12.89 -14.25 -3.28
N CYS A 250 13.20 -14.55 -4.54
CA CYS A 250 14.57 -14.50 -5.04
C CYS A 250 15.15 -13.08 -4.96
N LEU A 251 14.39 -12.07 -5.40
CA LEU A 251 14.82 -10.69 -5.38
C LEU A 251 14.96 -10.16 -3.96
N LEU A 252 14.00 -10.46 -3.08
CA LEU A 252 14.07 -10.06 -1.68
C LEU A 252 15.25 -10.71 -0.96
N ALA A 253 15.52 -12.00 -1.21
CA ALA A 253 16.73 -12.63 -0.71
C ALA A 253 17.99 -11.87 -1.14
N HIS A 254 18.07 -11.46 -2.42
CA HIS A 254 19.19 -10.67 -2.91
C HIS A 254 19.30 -9.29 -2.24
N VAL A 255 18.20 -8.54 -2.19
CA VAL A 255 18.16 -7.19 -1.60
C VAL A 255 18.48 -7.22 -0.11
N TRP A 256 17.91 -8.17 0.64
CA TRP A 256 18.19 -8.32 2.07
C TRP A 256 19.69 -8.53 2.32
N LYS A 257 20.35 -9.42 1.56
CA LYS A 257 21.81 -9.59 1.63
C LYS A 257 22.56 -8.29 1.37
N LYS A 258 22.17 -7.54 0.34
CA LYS A 258 22.88 -6.31 -0.07
C LYS A 258 22.68 -5.15 0.89
N VAL A 259 21.48 -4.98 1.43
CA VAL A 259 21.21 -3.97 2.45
C VAL A 259 21.91 -4.31 3.77
N THR A 260 21.88 -5.57 4.21
CA THR A 260 22.62 -6.02 5.39
C THR A 260 24.13 -5.80 5.23
N GLN A 261 24.68 -6.07 4.04
CA GLN A 261 26.09 -5.80 3.73
C GLN A 261 26.41 -4.30 3.75
N ALA A 262 25.55 -3.47 3.15
CA ALA A 262 25.75 -2.03 3.07
C ALA A 262 25.71 -1.34 4.44
N ARG A 263 24.93 -1.88 5.39
CA ARG A 263 24.81 -1.37 6.76
C ARG A 263 25.94 -1.82 7.69
N GLU A 264 26.85 -2.67 7.22
CA GLU A 264 27.97 -3.21 8.00
C GLU A 264 27.56 -3.78 9.37
N LEU A 265 26.40 -4.45 9.43
CA LEU A 265 25.85 -4.98 10.68
C LEU A 265 26.76 -6.06 11.28
N LYS A 266 26.74 -6.19 12.62
CA LYS A 266 27.57 -7.20 13.30
C LYS A 266 27.02 -8.60 13.04
N TYR A 267 27.92 -9.57 12.88
CA TYR A 267 27.57 -10.94 12.49
C TYR A 267 26.63 -11.67 13.47
N ASP A 268 26.69 -11.33 14.76
CA ASP A 268 25.90 -11.90 15.85
C ASP A 268 24.56 -11.19 16.09
N GLU A 269 24.29 -10.08 15.39
CA GLU A 269 23.01 -9.39 15.45
C GLU A 269 21.93 -10.12 14.63
N TRP A 270 20.68 -9.93 15.04
CA TRP A 270 19.51 -10.40 14.30
C TRP A 270 19.00 -9.31 13.37
N THR A 271 18.59 -9.71 12.17
CA THR A 271 17.85 -8.86 11.23
C THR A 271 16.57 -9.57 10.81
N GLN A 272 15.53 -8.79 10.55
CA GLN A 272 14.22 -9.28 10.13
C GLN A 272 13.71 -8.43 8.97
N VAL A 273 12.93 -9.06 8.09
CA VAL A 273 12.18 -8.34 7.06
C VAL A 273 10.70 -8.44 7.37
N ARG A 274 9.99 -7.32 7.43
CA ARG A 274 8.52 -7.27 7.47
C ARG A 274 8.00 -7.34 6.03
N VAL A 275 7.23 -8.38 5.73
CA VAL A 275 6.74 -8.66 4.36
C VAL A 275 5.21 -8.63 4.36
N ALA A 276 4.61 -7.72 3.60
CA ALA A 276 3.15 -7.67 3.43
C ALA A 276 2.62 -8.95 2.75
N VAL A 277 1.56 -9.54 3.31
CA VAL A 277 0.90 -10.75 2.84
C VAL A 277 -0.58 -10.45 2.57
N ASN A 278 -0.98 -10.54 1.29
CA ASN A 278 -2.37 -10.41 0.90
C ASN A 278 -3.18 -11.65 1.35
N GLY A 279 -4.20 -11.41 2.17
CA GLY A 279 -5.07 -12.43 2.77
C GLY A 279 -6.19 -12.92 1.86
N ARG A 280 -6.53 -12.22 0.77
CA ARG A 280 -7.72 -12.51 -0.05
C ARG A 280 -7.80 -13.96 -0.51
N ALA A 281 -6.72 -14.47 -1.11
CA ALA A 281 -6.64 -15.87 -1.57
C ALA A 281 -6.34 -16.89 -0.43
N ARG A 282 -6.06 -16.41 0.78
CA ARG A 282 -5.68 -17.24 1.94
C ARG A 282 -6.84 -17.50 2.88
N MET A 283 -7.84 -16.64 2.89
CA MET A 283 -9.08 -16.84 3.61
C MET A 283 -9.82 -18.09 3.10
N LYS A 284 -10.65 -18.68 3.97
CA LYS A 284 -11.55 -19.78 3.63
C LYS A 284 -12.97 -19.43 4.07
N PRO A 285 -13.91 -19.22 3.12
CA PRO A 285 -13.70 -19.19 1.67
C PRO A 285 -12.77 -18.03 1.24
N PRO A 286 -12.15 -18.10 0.04
CA PRO A 286 -11.36 -17.00 -0.50
C PRO A 286 -12.21 -15.73 -0.65
N VAL A 287 -11.62 -14.59 -0.31
CA VAL A 287 -12.24 -13.28 -0.51
C VAL A 287 -11.94 -12.80 -1.93
N PRO A 288 -12.91 -12.24 -2.66
CA PRO A 288 -12.70 -11.71 -4.02
C PRO A 288 -11.56 -10.67 -4.08
N MET A 289 -10.84 -10.62 -5.20
CA MET A 289 -9.79 -9.61 -5.41
C MET A 289 -10.35 -8.18 -5.49
N GLU A 290 -11.65 -8.08 -5.75
CA GLU A 290 -12.48 -6.90 -5.84
C GLU A 290 -12.91 -6.37 -4.47
N PHE A 291 -12.62 -7.09 -3.38
CA PHE A 291 -12.88 -6.58 -2.03
C PHE A 291 -12.13 -5.28 -1.79
N PHE A 292 -12.89 -4.22 -1.48
CA PHE A 292 -12.41 -2.88 -1.23
C PHE A 292 -12.27 -2.62 0.27
N GLY A 293 -11.03 -2.72 0.77
CA GLY A 293 -10.68 -2.58 2.18
C GLY A 293 -9.27 -3.10 2.44
N ASN A 294 -8.84 -3.14 3.70
CA ASN A 294 -7.59 -3.81 4.06
C ASN A 294 -7.84 -5.30 4.31
N LEU A 295 -7.00 -6.15 3.74
CA LEU A 295 -6.90 -7.56 4.10
C LEU A 295 -5.45 -8.04 3.97
N VAL A 296 -4.58 -7.36 4.71
CA VAL A 296 -3.12 -7.56 4.69
C VAL A 296 -2.63 -7.79 6.11
N LEU A 297 -1.78 -8.78 6.28
CA LEU A 297 -0.98 -9.01 7.50
C LEU A 297 0.49 -9.14 7.11
N TRP A 298 1.39 -9.31 8.08
CA TRP A 298 2.82 -9.33 7.82
C TRP A 298 3.45 -10.67 8.18
N ALA A 299 4.35 -11.13 7.31
CA ALA A 299 5.30 -12.17 7.63
C ALA A 299 6.62 -11.55 8.11
N TYR A 300 7.30 -12.25 9.00
CA TYR A 300 8.48 -11.73 9.69
C TYR A 300 9.69 -12.70 9.61
N PRO A 301 10.18 -13.06 8.40
CA PRO A 301 11.40 -13.85 8.27
C PRO A 301 12.57 -13.19 9.01
N LYS A 302 13.18 -13.95 9.92
CA LYS A 302 14.24 -13.49 10.83
C LYS A 302 15.45 -14.41 10.75
N LEU A 303 16.63 -13.84 10.61
CA LEU A 303 17.92 -14.53 10.49
C LEU A 303 19.01 -13.75 11.22
N MET A 304 20.07 -14.43 11.64
CA MET A 304 21.28 -13.73 12.08
C MET A 304 21.98 -13.10 10.87
N VAL A 305 22.65 -11.97 11.07
CA VAL A 305 23.39 -11.26 10.01
C VAL A 305 24.42 -12.19 9.34
N LYS A 306 25.13 -13.03 10.10
CA LYS A 306 26.04 -14.03 9.51
C LYS A 306 25.35 -15.02 8.58
N GLU A 307 24.12 -15.44 8.87
CA GLU A 307 23.36 -16.32 8.00
C GLU A 307 22.97 -15.58 6.73
N VAL A 308 22.45 -14.34 6.86
CA VAL A 308 22.10 -13.52 5.70
C VAL A 308 23.32 -13.34 4.78
N LEU A 309 24.48 -13.00 5.31
CA LEU A 309 25.67 -12.72 4.51
C LEU A 309 26.32 -13.98 3.91
N HIS A 310 26.42 -15.07 4.67
CA HIS A 310 27.19 -16.25 4.24
C HIS A 310 26.36 -17.37 3.59
N GLU A 311 25.07 -17.50 3.89
CA GLU A 311 24.23 -18.55 3.32
C GLU A 311 23.86 -18.28 1.85
N SER A 312 23.45 -19.33 1.13
CA SER A 312 23.01 -19.22 -0.27
C SER A 312 21.77 -18.33 -0.43
N HIS A 313 21.56 -17.79 -1.65
CA HIS A 313 20.32 -17.06 -1.96
C HIS A 313 19.11 -18.00 -1.83
N ALA A 314 19.27 -19.28 -2.17
CA ALA A 314 18.24 -20.30 -1.99
C ALA A 314 17.84 -20.52 -0.52
N TYR A 315 18.79 -20.52 0.42
CA TYR A 315 18.50 -20.64 1.86
C TYR A 315 17.64 -19.47 2.36
N ILE A 316 18.01 -18.25 1.98
CA ILE A 316 17.28 -17.05 2.41
C ILE A 316 15.90 -17.01 1.75
N ALA A 317 15.79 -17.32 0.45
CA ALA A 317 14.51 -17.44 -0.24
C ALA A 317 13.59 -18.48 0.43
N LYS A 318 14.15 -19.61 0.89
CA LYS A 318 13.42 -20.61 1.68
C LYS A 318 12.89 -20.01 2.98
N LYS A 319 13.69 -19.26 3.73
CA LYS A 319 13.29 -18.66 5.01
C LYS A 319 12.19 -17.62 4.84
N ILE A 320 12.27 -16.81 3.78
CA ILE A 320 11.20 -15.90 3.37
C ILE A 320 9.93 -16.69 3.05
N HIS A 321 10.04 -17.72 2.23
CA HIS A 321 8.93 -18.59 1.84
C HIS A 321 8.24 -19.24 3.05
N ASP A 322 9.02 -19.83 3.95
CA ASP A 322 8.53 -20.50 5.15
C ASP A 322 7.80 -19.51 6.08
N ALA A 323 8.27 -18.27 6.20
CA ALA A 323 7.59 -17.24 6.97
C ALA A 323 6.28 -16.78 6.30
N VAL A 324 6.30 -16.53 5.00
CA VAL A 324 5.13 -16.08 4.22
C VAL A 324 4.04 -17.17 4.15
N THR A 325 4.42 -18.45 4.14
CA THR A 325 3.45 -19.55 4.13
C THR A 325 2.80 -19.80 5.48
N LYS A 326 3.44 -19.43 6.60
CA LYS A 326 2.85 -19.50 7.95
C LYS A 326 1.73 -18.50 8.19
N VAL A 327 1.71 -17.39 7.46
CA VAL A 327 0.60 -16.41 7.49
C VAL A 327 -0.55 -16.95 6.63
N ASP A 328 -1.13 -18.07 7.05
CA ASP A 328 -2.17 -18.81 6.34
C ASP A 328 -3.58 -18.45 6.85
N HIS A 329 -4.60 -19.18 6.39
CA HIS A 329 -5.98 -18.99 6.85
C HIS A 329 -6.11 -18.98 8.38
N LYS A 330 -5.39 -19.88 9.07
CA LYS A 330 -5.48 -20.02 10.53
C LYS A 330 -4.93 -18.77 11.21
N TYR A 331 -3.83 -18.20 10.69
CA TYR A 331 -3.29 -16.93 11.18
C TYR A 331 -4.29 -15.78 11.00
N PHE A 332 -4.87 -15.65 9.79
CA PHE A 332 -5.87 -14.61 9.52
C PHE A 332 -7.14 -14.77 10.38
N GLN A 333 -7.65 -16.00 10.57
CA GLN A 333 -8.83 -16.23 11.40
C GLN A 333 -8.57 -15.93 12.89
N SER A 334 -7.39 -16.30 13.40
CA SER A 334 -6.98 -15.94 14.76
C SER A 334 -6.91 -14.42 14.95
N PHE A 335 -6.47 -13.68 13.92
CA PHE A 335 -6.41 -12.22 13.97
C PHE A 335 -7.80 -11.58 14.00
N ILE A 336 -8.75 -12.13 13.24
CA ILE A 336 -10.16 -11.71 13.28
C ILE A 336 -10.75 -11.94 14.67
N ASP A 337 -10.52 -13.11 15.26
CA ASP A 337 -10.99 -13.44 16.60
C ASP A 337 -10.37 -12.53 17.67
N PHE A 338 -9.08 -12.17 17.52
CA PHE A 338 -8.43 -11.20 18.38
C PHE A 338 -9.12 -9.84 18.31
N GLY A 339 -9.54 -9.40 17.12
CA GLY A 339 -10.30 -8.16 16.96
C GLY A 339 -11.63 -8.15 17.71
N GLU A 340 -12.32 -9.28 17.80
CA GLU A 340 -13.56 -9.41 18.60
C GLU A 340 -13.24 -9.30 20.10
N VAL A 341 -12.28 -10.08 20.60
CA VAL A 341 -11.89 -10.07 22.02
C VAL A 341 -11.43 -8.68 22.46
N ALA A 342 -10.55 -8.05 21.69
CA ALA A 342 -10.03 -6.72 21.98
C ALA A 342 -11.08 -5.60 21.89
N SER A 343 -12.24 -5.84 21.28
CA SER A 343 -13.34 -4.87 21.22
C SER A 343 -14.34 -4.98 22.39
N VAL A 344 -14.28 -6.08 23.14
CA VAL A 344 -15.17 -6.36 24.29
C VAL A 344 -14.51 -5.97 25.61
N ASP A 345 -13.17 -6.02 25.69
CA ASP A 345 -12.44 -5.56 26.86
C ASP A 345 -12.65 -4.04 27.05
N GLU A 346 -13.29 -3.64 28.16
CA GLU A 346 -13.68 -2.24 28.48
C GLU A 346 -12.47 -1.28 28.64
N GLU A 347 -11.26 -1.83 28.71
CA GLU A 347 -10.01 -1.11 28.55
C GLU A 347 -9.61 -1.16 27.06
N GLU A 348 -10.26 -0.36 26.21
CA GLU A 348 -9.72 -0.01 24.89
C GLU A 348 -8.42 0.78 25.11
N GLU A 349 -7.35 0.10 25.54
CA GLU A 349 -5.99 0.57 25.25
C GLU A 349 -5.96 0.75 23.73
N GLU A 350 -5.76 2.00 23.27
CA GLU A 350 -5.68 2.32 21.85
C GLU A 350 -4.66 1.39 21.20
N LEU A 351 -5.16 0.42 20.42
CA LEU A 351 -4.32 -0.53 19.71
C LEU A 351 -3.54 0.23 18.63
N GLU A 352 -2.34 0.66 18.97
CA GLU A 352 -1.42 1.31 18.04
C GLU A 352 -0.76 0.24 17.17
N ALA A 353 -0.91 0.33 15.85
CA ALA A 353 -0.30 -0.62 14.93
C ALA A 353 1.24 -0.62 15.05
N THR A 354 1.90 -1.77 14.88
CA THR A 354 3.38 -1.87 14.82
C THR A 354 4.00 -1.22 13.60
N ALA A 355 3.18 -0.64 12.73
CA ALA A 355 3.56 0.25 11.66
C ALA A 355 4.64 1.26 12.13
N PRO A 356 5.83 1.30 11.49
CA PRO A 356 6.85 2.28 11.82
C PRO A 356 6.35 3.70 11.51
N GLU A 357 6.63 4.66 12.40
CA GLU A 357 6.33 6.06 12.14
C GLU A 357 7.32 6.66 11.13
N ILE A 358 6.88 7.73 10.48
CA ILE A 358 7.70 8.47 9.52
C ILE A 358 8.91 9.06 10.24
N GLY A 359 10.11 8.81 9.71
CA GLY A 359 11.37 9.32 10.28
C GLY A 359 12.18 8.29 11.06
N ASN A 360 11.61 7.13 11.42
CA ASN A 360 12.30 6.13 12.24
C ASN A 360 13.17 5.20 11.41
N THR A 361 14.30 4.74 11.97
CA THR A 361 15.17 3.79 11.25
C THR A 361 14.63 2.39 11.42
N LEU A 362 14.50 1.66 10.32
CA LEU A 362 14.22 0.24 10.39
C LEU A 362 15.46 -0.58 10.78
N CYS A 363 16.66 -0.01 10.81
CA CYS A 363 17.90 -0.72 11.12
C CYS A 363 17.81 -1.42 12.50
N PRO A 364 18.16 -2.72 12.63
CA PRO A 364 18.80 -3.62 11.66
C PRO A 364 17.82 -4.32 10.68
N ASN A 365 16.52 -4.10 10.85
CA ASN A 365 15.42 -4.68 10.09
C ASN A 365 15.12 -3.93 8.77
N LEU A 366 14.22 -4.52 7.99
CA LEU A 366 13.74 -3.99 6.71
C LEU A 366 12.23 -4.20 6.62
N GLU A 367 11.57 -3.44 5.75
CA GLU A 367 10.16 -3.63 5.40
C GLU A 367 10.05 -3.65 3.88
N VAL A 368 9.19 -4.53 3.34
CA VAL A 368 9.00 -4.68 1.89
C VAL A 368 7.53 -4.58 1.54
N ASP A 369 7.20 -3.53 0.79
CA ASP A 369 5.90 -3.39 0.14
C ASP A 369 6.02 -3.77 -1.34
N SER A 370 5.50 -4.95 -1.69
CA SER A 370 5.56 -5.46 -3.06
C SER A 370 4.33 -5.07 -3.86
N TRP A 371 4.54 -4.27 -4.91
CA TRP A 371 3.48 -3.83 -5.82
C TRP A 371 3.45 -4.65 -7.12
N MET A 372 4.27 -5.69 -7.22
CA MET A 372 4.48 -6.48 -8.44
C MET A 372 3.22 -7.13 -9.02
N ARG A 373 2.17 -7.29 -8.21
CA ARG A 373 0.91 -7.93 -8.59
C ARG A 373 -0.27 -6.98 -8.68
N PHE A 374 -0.06 -5.68 -8.43
CA PHE A 374 -1.10 -4.69 -8.63
C PHE A 374 -1.35 -4.49 -10.13
N GLN A 375 -2.57 -4.09 -10.48
CA GLN A 375 -3.08 -4.00 -11.84
C GLN A 375 -2.59 -2.72 -12.56
N PHE A 376 -1.45 -2.15 -12.18
CA PHE A 376 -0.94 -0.92 -12.80
C PHE A 376 -0.61 -1.07 -14.29
N HIS A 377 -0.40 -2.30 -14.77
CA HIS A 377 -0.25 -2.57 -16.20
C HIS A 377 -1.57 -2.41 -16.99
N GLU A 378 -2.73 -2.44 -16.32
CA GLU A 378 -4.05 -2.18 -16.90
C GLU A 378 -4.46 -0.71 -16.76
N LEU A 379 -3.65 0.11 -16.08
CA LEU A 379 -3.94 1.51 -15.83
C LEU A 379 -3.73 2.35 -17.10
N ASP A 380 -4.81 2.51 -17.87
CA ASP A 380 -4.82 3.23 -19.13
C ASP A 380 -5.98 4.23 -19.17
N PHE A 381 -5.65 5.53 -19.10
CA PHE A 381 -6.61 6.63 -19.22
C PHE A 381 -6.84 7.07 -20.68
N GLY A 382 -6.39 6.30 -21.68
CA GLY A 382 -6.45 6.65 -23.10
C GLY A 382 -5.16 7.25 -23.65
N GLY A 383 -4.04 7.06 -22.95
CA GLY A 383 -2.71 7.52 -23.33
C GLY A 383 -1.63 6.52 -22.91
N GLU A 384 -0.43 6.60 -23.49
CA GLU A 384 0.65 5.65 -23.16
C GLU A 384 1.13 5.87 -21.72
N ALA A 385 0.82 4.91 -20.84
CA ALA A 385 1.26 4.93 -19.45
C ALA A 385 2.79 4.74 -19.37
N LEU A 386 3.46 5.71 -18.77
CA LEU A 386 4.80 5.51 -18.24
C LEU A 386 4.59 4.97 -16.83
N ALA A 387 4.52 3.65 -16.67
CA ALA A 387 4.36 3.05 -15.35
C ALA A 387 5.56 3.43 -14.44
N LEU A 388 5.42 4.57 -13.76
CA LEU A 388 6.31 5.13 -12.76
C LEU A 388 5.42 5.42 -11.57
N SER A 389 5.23 4.40 -10.75
CA SER A 389 4.69 4.56 -9.42
C SER A 389 5.86 4.77 -8.46
N THR A 390 6.19 6.03 -8.17
CA THR A 390 7.09 6.32 -7.04
C THR A 390 6.24 6.44 -5.79
N LEU A 391 6.42 5.47 -4.90
CA LEU A 391 6.01 5.60 -3.50
C LEU A 391 6.90 6.64 -2.86
N GLN A 392 6.31 7.63 -2.20
CA GLN A 392 7.07 8.50 -1.30
C GLN A 392 6.99 8.06 0.16
N THR A 393 6.53 6.84 0.43
CA THR A 393 6.60 6.26 1.77
C THR A 393 7.98 5.63 1.99
N PHE A 394 8.79 6.36 2.73
CA PHE A 394 10.19 6.13 3.06
C PHE A 394 10.45 4.81 3.78
N LEU A 395 10.86 3.72 3.10
CA LEU A 395 11.24 2.49 3.81
C LEU A 395 12.48 1.77 3.27
N TRP A 396 13.49 2.51 2.78
CA TRP A 396 14.82 1.93 2.53
C TRP A 396 15.92 2.86 3.02
N LYS A 397 16.31 2.72 4.29
CA LYS A 397 17.51 3.39 4.82
C LYS A 397 18.73 2.49 4.61
N ALA A 398 19.65 2.97 3.77
CA ALA A 398 21.08 2.73 3.96
C ALA A 398 21.58 3.86 4.86
N CYS A 399 22.08 3.52 6.04
CA CYS A 399 23.05 4.34 6.76
C CYS A 399 24.41 3.74 6.45
#